data_AF-U4LR98-F1
#
_entry.id   AF-U4LR98-F1
#
_cell.length_a   1.000
_cell.length_b   1.000
_cell.length_c   1.000
_cell.angle_alpha   90.00
_cell.angle_beta   90.00
_cell.angle_gamma   90.00
#
_symmetry.space_group_name_H-M   'P 1'
#
loop_
_entity.id
_entity.type
_entity.pdbx_description
1 polymer ?
#
loop_
_entity_poly.entity_id
_entity_poly.type
_entity_poly.pdbx_seq_one_letter_code
_entity_poly.pdbx_strand_id
1 'polypeptide(L)'
;MASIDFYCPSYHKQQIIDNCKYLFGDDIDPILVTERYDVTNDENYAIVYNRTIQLDETCVRACVVDRTHSDTSILSVADASQRTLSYSSPTKGKVNLDSSSSFPRNTYQSVVKTYEAIQTLHQLTMNLVTDKAAQEVLLNNKLKEGVEEKLQRLTAETEVDDTIKEGLRQQLYKRARASFKRKEEKRKNEIARKIQDMLDTLDDEDEDDYDAAMDQIILRVQQPSKITTSQNEIDWRGEHVSNIVRDCQRKFREKLKQQKEELTKKFEEEIKIAVQEARDVADQKLVDLQLEHEGVKKTYDETIEGMKQDRTHSDAEKDASIRDLNGELDAKVQALEKACSSVEKEKGFRKKLEDALDVLHQTEMERKQELAEVKAELQRNLQQQHTRSTTTDDTENTDCDTVTEGSQYTPTGSTIDGSTTSTVYGGE
;
A
#
# COMPACT_ATOMS: atom_id res chain seq x y z
N MET A 1 1.83 -37.25 -12.09
CA MET A 1 2.88 -36.33 -12.59
C MET A 1 3.37 -35.54 -11.40
N ALA A 2 4.54 -35.88 -10.88
CA ALA A 2 5.16 -35.11 -9.80
C ALA A 2 5.65 -33.78 -10.37
N SER A 3 5.24 -32.66 -9.75
CA SER A 3 5.79 -31.34 -10.03
C SER A 3 7.30 -31.41 -9.84
N ILE A 4 8.07 -31.17 -10.90
CA ILE A 4 9.49 -30.87 -10.77
C ILE A 4 9.51 -29.44 -10.27
N ASP A 5 9.53 -29.26 -8.96
CA ASP A 5 9.69 -27.96 -8.35
C ASP A 5 11.06 -27.42 -8.77
N PHE A 6 11.05 -26.47 -9.71
CA PHE A 6 12.24 -25.72 -10.07
C PHE A 6 12.69 -24.93 -8.84
N TYR A 7 13.73 -25.42 -8.16
CA TYR A 7 14.37 -24.69 -7.09
C TYR A 7 14.86 -23.35 -7.65
N CYS A 8 14.31 -22.24 -7.12
CA CYS A 8 14.66 -20.88 -7.51
C CYS A 8 15.50 -20.25 -6.38
N PRO A 9 16.84 -20.26 -6.49
CA PRO A 9 17.72 -19.81 -5.41
C PRO A 9 17.53 -18.33 -5.07
N SER A 10 17.23 -17.50 -6.06
CA SER A 10 16.99 -16.06 -5.90
C SER A 10 15.70 -15.79 -5.12
N TYR A 11 14.64 -16.55 -5.39
CA TYR A 11 13.36 -16.42 -4.68
C TYR A 11 13.50 -16.75 -3.19
N HIS A 12 14.08 -17.90 -2.85
CA HIS A 12 14.27 -18.28 -1.44
C HIS A 12 15.17 -17.32 -0.68
N LYS A 13 16.23 -16.81 -1.33
CA LYS A 13 17.11 -15.78 -0.76
C LYS A 13 16.35 -14.51 -0.42
N GLN A 14 15.55 -14.00 -1.35
CA GLN A 14 14.78 -12.77 -1.13
C GLN A 14 13.74 -12.95 -0.02
N GLN A 15 13.01 -14.08 -0.03
CA GLN A 15 12.01 -14.36 1.01
C GLN A 15 12.63 -14.47 2.41
N ILE A 16 13.81 -15.07 2.55
CA ILE A 16 14.54 -15.11 3.82
C ILE A 16 14.85 -13.68 4.31
N ILE A 17 15.35 -12.82 3.42
CA ILE A 17 15.67 -11.42 3.72
C ILE A 17 14.42 -10.66 4.17
N ASP A 18 13.33 -10.79 3.41
CA ASP A 18 12.05 -10.12 3.71
C ASP A 18 11.46 -10.60 5.04
N ASN A 19 11.51 -11.92 5.30
CA ASN A 19 11.08 -12.50 6.56
C ASN A 19 11.91 -11.96 7.74
N CYS A 20 13.23 -11.85 7.57
CA CYS A 20 14.11 -11.29 8.60
C CYS A 20 13.77 -9.82 8.89
N LYS A 21 13.53 -8.99 7.87
CA LYS A 21 13.10 -7.60 8.06
C LYS A 21 11.76 -7.52 8.80
N TYR A 22 10.78 -8.32 8.41
CA TYR A 22 9.50 -8.38 9.13
C TYR A 22 9.69 -8.81 10.59
N LEU A 23 10.54 -9.79 10.87
CA LEU A 23 10.76 -10.32 12.22
C LEU A 23 11.50 -9.34 13.12
N PHE A 24 12.58 -8.73 12.63
CA PHE A 24 13.56 -8.01 13.45
C PHE A 24 13.50 -6.49 13.29
N GLY A 25 12.95 -5.97 12.18
CA GLY A 25 12.83 -4.55 11.88
C GLY A 25 13.43 -4.17 10.52
N ASP A 26 13.08 -2.98 10.02
CA ASP A 26 13.62 -2.45 8.75
C ASP A 26 15.03 -1.84 8.90
N ASP A 27 15.50 -1.71 10.14
CA ASP A 27 16.80 -1.17 10.54
C ASP A 27 17.97 -2.15 10.35
N ILE A 28 17.69 -3.44 10.15
CA ILE A 28 18.70 -4.45 9.83
C ILE A 28 18.96 -4.54 8.31
N ASP A 29 20.21 -4.86 7.90
CA ASP A 29 20.58 -5.20 6.51
C ASP A 29 20.90 -6.71 6.39
N PRO A 30 19.88 -7.59 6.37
CA PRO A 30 20.08 -9.03 6.39
C PRO A 30 20.61 -9.55 5.05
N ILE A 31 21.65 -10.38 5.13
CA ILE A 31 22.29 -11.01 3.98
C ILE A 31 22.40 -12.50 4.21
N LEU A 32 22.03 -13.27 3.20
CA LEU A 32 22.23 -14.70 3.23
C LEU A 32 23.65 -15.07 2.81
N VAL A 33 24.39 -15.69 3.73
CA VAL A 33 25.71 -16.28 3.51
C VAL A 33 25.57 -17.80 3.55
N THR A 34 26.35 -18.48 2.72
CA THR A 34 26.49 -19.94 2.77
C THR A 34 27.94 -20.30 3.00
N GLU A 35 28.20 -21.07 4.05
CA GLU A 35 29.52 -21.51 4.44
C GLU A 35 29.66 -23.01 4.19
N ARG A 36 30.84 -23.42 3.74
CA ARG A 36 31.22 -24.83 3.63
C ARG A 36 32.34 -25.10 4.60
N TYR A 37 32.18 -26.14 5.40
CA TYR A 37 33.19 -26.57 6.34
C TYR A 37 33.25 -28.10 6.33
N ASP A 38 34.45 -28.63 6.48
CA ASP A 38 34.66 -30.06 6.64
C ASP A 38 34.52 -30.39 8.13
N VAL A 39 33.69 -31.37 8.45
CA VAL A 39 33.56 -31.92 9.81
C VAL A 39 34.41 -33.18 9.87
N THR A 40 35.54 -33.08 10.54
CA THR A 40 36.32 -34.25 10.97
C THR A 40 35.74 -34.73 12.29
N ASN A 41 34.87 -35.73 12.24
CA ASN A 41 34.50 -36.47 13.45
C ASN A 41 35.55 -37.55 13.70
N ASP A 42 36.24 -37.49 14.84
CA ASP A 42 37.24 -38.49 15.25
C ASP A 42 36.64 -39.90 15.45
N GLU A 43 35.31 -40.03 15.41
CA GLU A 43 34.58 -41.28 15.63
C GLU A 43 33.95 -41.88 14.35
N ASN A 44 34.05 -41.21 13.19
CA ASN A 44 33.34 -41.60 11.98
C ASN A 44 34.26 -42.39 11.01
N TYR A 45 34.35 -43.70 11.22
CA TYR A 45 35.14 -44.60 10.37
C TYR A 45 34.25 -45.62 9.64
N ALA A 46 34.53 -45.83 8.36
CA ALA A 46 34.01 -46.98 7.61
C ALA A 46 35.11 -48.02 7.40
N ILE A 47 34.77 -49.31 7.59
CA ILE A 47 35.67 -50.41 7.24
C ILE A 47 35.34 -50.84 5.81
N VAL A 48 36.27 -50.59 4.89
CA VAL A 48 36.14 -51.02 3.49
C VAL A 48 37.40 -51.80 3.12
N TYR A 49 37.23 -53.05 2.67
CA TYR A 49 38.33 -53.97 2.33
C TYR A 49 39.43 -54.08 3.41
N ASN A 50 39.04 -54.25 4.68
CA ASN A 50 39.96 -54.35 5.83
C ASN A 50 40.88 -53.13 6.04
N ARG A 51 40.55 -51.95 5.49
CA ARG A 51 41.14 -50.67 5.87
C ARG A 51 40.10 -49.82 6.58
N THR A 52 40.52 -49.24 7.70
CA THR A 52 39.79 -48.16 8.37
C THR A 52 39.96 -46.91 7.53
N ILE A 53 38.87 -46.39 6.98
CA ILE A 53 38.85 -45.14 6.21
C ILE A 53 38.10 -44.11 7.06
N GLN A 54 38.75 -42.99 7.34
CA GLN A 54 38.11 -41.84 7.97
C GLN A 54 37.10 -41.25 6.98
N LEU A 55 35.84 -41.17 7.40
CA LEU A 55 34.79 -40.55 6.61
C LEU A 55 34.79 -39.06 6.89
N ASP A 56 35.49 -38.32 6.03
CA ASP A 56 35.37 -36.87 6.01
C ASP A 56 33.98 -36.49 5.46
N GLU A 57 33.19 -35.78 6.26
CA GLU A 57 31.93 -35.19 5.83
C GLU A 57 32.15 -33.71 5.50
N THR A 58 31.66 -33.28 4.34
CA THR A 58 31.57 -31.86 4.02
C THR A 58 30.17 -31.39 4.36
N CYS A 59 30.08 -30.33 5.16
CA CYS A 59 28.84 -29.71 5.57
C CYS A 59 28.64 -28.38 4.85
N VAL A 60 27.39 -28.09 4.46
CA VAL A 60 26.99 -26.77 3.98
C VAL A 60 26.00 -26.16 4.94
N ARG A 61 26.28 -24.92 5.36
CA ARG A 61 25.46 -24.12 6.26
C ARG A 61 24.96 -22.87 5.55
N ALA A 62 23.68 -22.55 5.71
CA ALA A 62 23.11 -21.27 5.32
C ALA A 62 22.81 -20.43 6.57
N CYS A 63 23.21 -19.15 6.56
CA CYS A 63 23.04 -18.23 7.69
C CYS A 63 22.71 -16.80 7.20
N VAL A 64 21.94 -16.06 8.00
CA VAL A 64 21.67 -14.63 7.75
C VAL A 64 22.58 -13.78 8.62
N VAL A 65 23.23 -12.77 8.06
CA VAL A 65 24.12 -11.83 8.76
C VAL A 65 23.64 -10.40 8.51
N ASP A 66 23.74 -9.54 9.52
CA ASP A 66 23.46 -8.11 9.38
C ASP A 66 24.73 -7.36 8.93
N ARG A 67 24.66 -6.65 7.79
CA ARG A 67 25.80 -5.93 7.20
C ARG A 67 26.23 -4.71 8.03
N THR A 68 25.33 -4.11 8.80
CA THR A 68 25.56 -2.84 9.50
C THR A 68 26.36 -3.00 10.80
N HIS A 69 26.40 -4.22 11.35
CA HIS A 69 27.01 -4.54 12.65
C HIS A 69 28.00 -5.70 12.54
N SER A 70 28.95 -5.60 11.61
CA SER A 70 29.93 -6.64 11.22
C SER A 70 30.68 -7.31 12.39
N ASP A 71 30.84 -6.63 13.52
CA ASP A 71 31.54 -7.14 14.71
C ASP A 71 30.67 -8.03 15.62
N THR A 72 29.35 -8.09 15.38
CA THR A 72 28.41 -8.96 16.13
C THR A 72 28.10 -10.28 15.43
N SER A 73 28.86 -10.62 14.40
CA SER A 73 28.73 -11.88 13.68
C SER A 73 28.95 -13.06 14.63
N ILE A 74 27.93 -13.91 14.80
CA ILE A 74 28.00 -15.38 14.68
C ILE A 74 26.70 -15.97 15.23
N LEU A 75 25.89 -16.27 14.24
CA LEU A 75 24.91 -17.32 14.07
C LEU A 75 24.98 -18.72 14.75
N SER A 76 25.73 -19.05 15.81
CA SER A 76 26.04 -20.48 16.14
C SER A 76 24.96 -21.29 16.90
N VAL A 77 24.39 -22.33 16.28
CA VAL A 77 23.90 -23.52 16.99
C VAL A 77 24.45 -24.74 16.27
N ALA A 78 25.31 -25.47 16.97
CA ALA A 78 25.65 -26.83 16.63
C ALA A 78 24.52 -27.76 17.11
N ASP A 79 24.33 -28.81 16.33
CA ASP A 79 23.54 -30.00 16.56
C ASP A 79 22.02 -29.98 16.35
N ALA A 80 21.62 -30.96 15.53
CA ALA A 80 20.26 -31.38 15.30
C ALA A 80 19.61 -31.78 16.63
N SER A 81 18.34 -31.41 16.80
CA SER A 81 17.46 -31.80 17.91
C SER A 81 17.47 -30.91 19.16
N GLN A 82 17.21 -29.61 19.03
CA GLN A 82 16.35 -28.93 20.00
C GLN A 82 15.86 -27.57 19.50
N ARG A 83 14.53 -27.40 19.51
CA ARG A 83 13.89 -26.07 19.52
C ARG A 83 14.41 -25.33 20.75
N THR A 84 15.13 -24.22 20.58
CA THR A 84 15.23 -23.25 21.68
C THR A 84 15.30 -21.82 21.14
N LEU A 85 14.14 -21.16 21.23
CA LEU A 85 13.96 -19.73 21.10
C LEU A 85 14.52 -19.02 22.34
N SER A 86 15.28 -17.95 22.13
CA SER A 86 15.31 -16.83 23.07
C SER A 86 15.46 -15.52 22.30
N TYR A 87 14.62 -14.54 22.65
CA TYR A 87 14.65 -13.18 22.12
C TYR A 87 14.89 -12.20 23.27
N SER A 88 15.90 -11.35 23.10
CA SER A 88 16.00 -10.06 23.77
C SER A 88 16.75 -9.09 22.87
N SER A 89 16.06 -8.07 22.36
CA SER A 89 16.66 -6.81 21.91
C SER A 89 16.73 -5.87 23.12
N PRO A 90 17.85 -5.17 23.38
CA PRO A 90 18.10 -3.86 22.75
C PRO A 90 19.56 -3.42 22.47
N THR A 91 20.63 -4.19 22.74
CA THR A 91 22.02 -3.70 22.50
C THR A 91 23.09 -4.72 22.09
N LYS A 92 22.93 -6.03 22.28
CA LYS A 92 23.86 -7.09 21.82
C LYS A 92 23.22 -8.42 22.20
N GLY A 93 22.96 -9.30 21.23
CA GLY A 93 22.40 -10.63 21.51
C GLY A 93 22.14 -11.43 20.23
N LYS A 94 22.93 -12.49 20.02
CA LYS A 94 22.92 -13.37 18.83
C LYS A 94 21.62 -14.19 18.76
N VAL A 95 20.87 -14.08 17.65
CA VAL A 95 19.65 -14.86 17.36
C VAL A 95 19.89 -15.84 16.23
N ASN A 96 20.14 -17.12 16.51
CA ASN A 96 20.71 -18.02 15.50
C ASN A 96 19.68 -18.83 14.69
N LEU A 97 19.69 -18.72 13.36
CA LEU A 97 18.91 -19.57 12.45
C LEU A 97 19.87 -20.26 11.47
N ASP A 98 19.89 -21.57 11.56
CA ASP A 98 20.90 -22.45 10.98
C ASP A 98 20.18 -23.61 10.30
N SER A 99 20.68 -23.98 9.13
CA SER A 99 20.45 -25.33 8.62
C SER A 99 21.75 -25.85 8.02
N SER A 100 22.15 -27.02 8.50
CA SER A 100 23.26 -27.79 7.97
C SER A 100 22.77 -29.00 7.17
N SER A 101 23.48 -29.32 6.08
CA SER A 101 23.35 -30.59 5.38
C SER A 101 24.75 -31.20 5.19
N SER A 102 24.94 -32.45 5.60
CA SER A 102 26.21 -33.16 5.46
C SER A 102 26.17 -34.13 4.27
N PHE A 103 27.34 -34.36 3.66
CA PHE A 103 27.51 -35.37 2.63
C PHE A 103 28.94 -35.96 2.64
N PRO A 104 29.10 -37.23 2.22
CA PRO A 104 30.43 -37.83 2.10
C PRO A 104 31.26 -37.11 1.03
N ARG A 105 32.55 -36.84 1.30
CA ARG A 105 33.46 -36.06 0.45
C ARG A 105 33.52 -36.44 -1.04
N ASN A 106 33.10 -37.66 -1.40
CA ASN A 106 33.20 -38.22 -2.75
C ASN A 106 31.98 -37.98 -3.67
N THR A 107 30.97 -37.20 -3.26
CA THR A 107 29.83 -36.87 -4.14
C THR A 107 29.96 -35.48 -4.76
N TYR A 108 29.86 -35.41 -6.10
CA TYR A 108 29.79 -34.20 -6.93
C TYR A 108 28.51 -33.34 -6.71
N GLN A 109 27.92 -33.34 -5.50
CA GLN A 109 26.58 -32.80 -5.20
C GLN A 109 26.59 -31.49 -4.38
N SER A 110 27.71 -30.77 -4.38
CA SER A 110 27.92 -29.58 -3.54
C SER A 110 26.89 -28.44 -3.75
N VAL A 111 26.37 -28.29 -4.97
CA VAL A 111 25.35 -27.27 -5.31
C VAL A 111 23.98 -27.63 -4.73
N VAL A 112 23.59 -28.90 -4.79
CA VAL A 112 22.30 -29.40 -4.29
C VAL A 112 22.19 -29.22 -2.77
N LYS A 113 23.28 -29.49 -2.04
CA LYS A 113 23.34 -29.32 -0.57
C LYS A 113 23.30 -27.86 -0.12
N THR A 114 23.86 -26.97 -0.93
CA THR A 114 23.71 -25.52 -0.70
C THR A 114 22.24 -25.11 -0.81
N TYR A 115 21.50 -25.68 -1.76
CA TYR A 115 20.09 -25.39 -1.96
C TYR A 115 19.19 -25.95 -0.86
N GLU A 116 19.45 -27.17 -0.39
CA GLU A 116 18.76 -27.77 0.76
C GLU A 116 18.92 -26.93 2.04
N ALA A 117 20.13 -26.47 2.34
CA ALA A 117 20.40 -25.62 3.51
C ALA A 117 19.62 -24.29 3.45
N ILE A 118 19.62 -23.63 2.28
CA ILE A 118 18.85 -22.40 2.06
C ILE A 118 17.33 -22.66 2.16
N GLN A 119 16.84 -23.76 1.60
CA GLN A 119 15.41 -24.10 1.65
C GLN A 119 14.93 -24.34 3.08
N THR A 120 15.74 -25.03 3.88
CA THR A 120 15.43 -25.32 5.28
C THR A 120 15.44 -24.04 6.11
N LEU A 121 16.39 -23.14 5.87
CA LEU A 121 16.42 -21.82 6.50
C LEU A 121 15.19 -20.98 6.10
N HIS A 122 14.78 -21.03 4.84
CA HIS A 122 13.55 -20.37 4.40
C HIS A 122 12.33 -20.90 5.17
N GLN A 123 12.17 -22.22 5.28
CA GLN A 123 11.07 -22.81 6.05
C GLN A 123 11.08 -22.37 7.52
N LEU A 124 12.27 -22.31 8.12
CA LEU A 124 12.44 -21.87 9.50
C LEU A 124 12.02 -20.41 9.68
N THR A 125 12.46 -19.51 8.80
CA THR A 125 12.03 -18.09 8.83
C THR A 125 10.53 -17.94 8.62
N MET A 126 9.93 -18.74 7.73
CA MET A 126 8.48 -18.70 7.46
C MET A 126 7.64 -19.15 8.67
N ASN A 127 8.11 -20.17 9.39
CA ASN A 127 7.46 -20.60 10.64
C ASN A 127 7.50 -19.48 11.69
N LEU A 128 8.63 -18.79 11.83
CA LEU A 128 8.77 -17.67 12.78
C LEU A 128 7.87 -16.49 12.41
N VAL A 129 7.75 -16.16 11.12
CA VAL A 129 6.81 -15.13 10.64
C VAL A 129 5.38 -15.49 11.01
N THR A 130 5.01 -16.76 10.82
CA THR A 130 3.69 -17.28 11.16
C THR A 130 3.41 -17.19 12.66
N ASP A 131 4.40 -17.56 13.50
CA ASP A 131 4.29 -17.47 14.96
C ASP A 131 4.16 -16.01 15.44
N LYS A 132 4.97 -15.09 14.90
CA LYS A 132 4.88 -13.65 15.21
C LYS A 132 3.52 -13.09 14.81
N ALA A 133 3.05 -13.40 13.60
CA ALA A 133 1.74 -12.95 13.12
C ALA A 133 0.60 -13.50 14.01
N ALA A 134 0.67 -14.77 14.42
CA ALA A 134 -0.30 -15.36 15.34
C ALA A 134 -0.30 -14.66 16.71
N GLN A 135 0.89 -14.31 17.22
CA GLN A 135 1.03 -13.57 18.47
C GLN A 135 0.45 -12.15 18.35
N GLU A 136 0.71 -11.44 17.25
CA GLU A 136 0.14 -10.11 16.97
C GLU A 136 -1.40 -10.16 16.88
N VAL A 137 -1.96 -11.19 16.25
CA VAL A 137 -3.41 -11.41 16.19
C VAL A 137 -3.99 -11.65 17.58
N LEU A 138 -3.37 -12.51 18.39
CA LEU A 138 -3.80 -12.80 19.75
C LEU A 138 -3.77 -11.53 20.63
N LEU A 139 -2.72 -10.72 20.48
CA LEU A 139 -2.55 -9.49 21.23
C LEU A 139 -3.55 -8.41 20.81
N ASN A 140 -3.83 -8.30 19.49
CA ASN A 140 -4.89 -7.47 18.97
C ASN A 140 -6.27 -7.90 19.48
N ASN A 141 -6.56 -9.21 19.52
CA ASN A 141 -7.82 -9.73 20.04
C ASN A 141 -8.01 -9.41 21.53
N LYS A 142 -6.97 -9.54 22.36
CA LYS A 142 -7.03 -9.09 23.76
C LYS A 142 -7.29 -7.58 23.89
N LEU A 143 -6.71 -6.77 23.00
CA LEU A 143 -7.00 -5.35 22.94
C LEU A 143 -8.47 -5.10 22.55
N LYS A 144 -9.00 -5.88 21.61
CA LYS A 144 -10.40 -5.83 21.17
C LYS A 144 -11.35 -6.09 22.34
N GLU A 145 -11.14 -7.20 23.03
CA GLU A 145 -11.94 -7.60 24.19
C GLU A 145 -11.89 -6.53 25.28
N GLY A 146 -10.70 -6.02 25.62
CA GLY A 146 -10.57 -4.97 26.64
C GLY A 146 -11.19 -3.62 26.27
N VAL A 147 -11.31 -3.32 24.97
CA VAL A 147 -12.08 -2.15 24.49
C VAL A 147 -13.57 -2.40 24.60
N GLU A 148 -14.03 -3.60 24.22
CA GLU A 148 -15.44 -3.96 24.28
C GLU A 148 -15.96 -4.03 25.72
N GLU A 149 -15.20 -4.58 26.66
CA GLU A 149 -15.54 -4.55 28.09
C GLU A 149 -15.68 -3.12 28.63
N LYS A 150 -14.79 -2.21 28.21
CA LYS A 150 -14.88 -0.80 28.58
C LYS A 150 -16.07 -0.10 27.96
N LEU A 151 -16.36 -0.41 26.70
CA LEU A 151 -17.53 0.11 26.00
C LEU A 151 -18.81 -0.34 26.71
N GLN A 152 -18.92 -1.63 27.02
CA GLN A 152 -20.05 -2.20 27.77
C GLN A 152 -20.24 -1.52 29.12
N ARG A 153 -19.17 -1.28 29.91
CA ARG A 153 -19.27 -0.54 31.18
C ARG A 153 -19.72 0.90 30.99
N LEU A 154 -19.26 1.57 29.94
CA LEU A 154 -19.60 2.97 29.66
C LEU A 154 -21.02 3.15 29.12
N THR A 155 -21.58 2.12 28.48
CA THR A 155 -22.95 2.13 27.92
C THR A 155 -23.94 1.28 28.71
N ALA A 156 -23.56 0.74 29.89
CA ALA A 156 -24.37 -0.22 30.66
C ALA A 156 -25.67 0.40 31.20
N GLU A 157 -25.67 1.71 31.48
CA GLU A 157 -26.78 2.42 32.13
C GLU A 157 -27.42 3.47 31.23
N THR A 158 -27.04 3.51 29.95
CA THR A 158 -27.47 4.56 29.02
C THR A 158 -27.84 3.93 27.69
N GLU A 159 -29.07 4.14 27.22
CA GLU A 159 -29.46 3.81 25.85
C GLU A 159 -28.75 4.79 24.90
N VAL A 160 -27.57 4.37 24.45
CA VAL A 160 -26.75 5.12 23.50
C VAL A 160 -27.03 4.57 22.11
N ASP A 161 -27.35 5.45 21.17
CA ASP A 161 -27.53 5.12 19.76
C ASP A 161 -26.33 4.34 19.19
N ASP A 162 -26.60 3.38 18.30
CA ASP A 162 -25.60 2.48 17.75
C ASP A 162 -24.47 3.24 17.01
N THR A 163 -24.80 4.39 16.41
CA THR A 163 -23.82 5.25 15.74
C THR A 163 -22.83 5.87 16.74
N ILE A 164 -23.33 6.30 17.90
CA ILE A 164 -22.52 6.89 18.97
C ILE A 164 -21.68 5.80 19.64
N LYS A 165 -22.24 4.61 19.82
CA LYS A 165 -21.55 3.44 20.38
C LYS A 165 -20.38 2.99 19.50
N GLU A 166 -20.57 2.96 18.17
CA GLU A 166 -19.50 2.64 17.23
C GLU A 166 -18.43 3.75 17.17
N GLY A 167 -18.83 5.03 17.23
CA GLY A 167 -17.90 6.15 17.35
C GLY A 167 -17.01 6.06 18.61
N LEU A 168 -17.61 5.71 19.75
CA LEU A 168 -16.91 5.48 21.01
C LEU A 168 -15.98 4.26 20.94
N ARG A 169 -16.42 3.16 20.33
CA ARG A 169 -15.60 1.96 20.10
C ARG A 169 -14.33 2.33 19.35
N GLN A 170 -14.44 3.05 18.24
CA GLN A 170 -13.28 3.44 17.43
C GLN A 170 -12.33 4.37 18.17
N GLN A 171 -12.83 5.32 18.95
CA GLN A 171 -11.98 6.19 19.78
C GLN A 171 -11.26 5.41 20.88
N LEU A 172 -11.96 4.50 21.56
CA LEU A 172 -11.37 3.65 22.59
C LEU A 172 -10.29 2.74 22.00
N TYR A 173 -10.50 2.16 20.81
CA TYR A 173 -9.49 1.41 20.08
C TYR A 173 -8.24 2.23 19.78
N LYS A 174 -8.42 3.41 19.17
CA LYS A 174 -7.30 4.30 18.82
C LYS A 174 -6.50 4.68 20.08
N ARG A 175 -7.19 5.02 21.16
CA ARG A 175 -6.58 5.37 22.44
C ARG A 175 -5.88 4.18 23.11
N ALA A 176 -6.48 2.99 23.08
CA ALA A 176 -5.90 1.78 23.64
C ALA A 176 -4.64 1.36 22.88
N ARG A 177 -4.65 1.44 21.54
CA ARG A 177 -3.48 1.17 20.69
C ARG A 177 -2.33 2.15 20.95
N ALA A 178 -2.63 3.46 21.05
CA ALA A 178 -1.63 4.47 21.37
C ALA A 178 -1.04 4.29 22.78
N SER A 179 -1.89 3.95 23.77
CA SER A 179 -1.46 3.64 25.13
C SER A 179 -0.57 2.40 25.20
N PHE A 180 -0.94 1.34 24.45
CA PHE A 180 -0.15 0.13 24.35
C PHE A 180 1.24 0.41 23.76
N LYS A 181 1.30 1.14 22.63
CA LYS A 181 2.57 1.54 21.99
C LYS A 181 3.47 2.31 22.96
N ARG A 182 2.93 3.30 23.69
CA ARG A 182 3.71 4.06 24.70
C ARG A 182 4.21 3.18 25.84
N LYS A 183 3.40 2.24 26.32
CA LYS A 183 3.81 1.31 27.39
C LYS A 183 4.90 0.36 26.92
N GLU A 184 4.80 -0.13 25.68
CA GLU A 184 5.80 -0.98 25.07
C GLU A 184 7.13 -0.24 24.88
N GLU A 185 7.10 0.98 24.36
CA GLU A 185 8.28 1.85 24.23
C GLU A 185 8.92 2.18 25.58
N LYS A 186 8.10 2.45 26.61
CA LYS A 186 8.60 2.63 27.99
C LYS A 186 9.31 1.37 28.50
N ARG A 187 8.77 0.17 28.25
CA ARG A 187 9.42 -1.09 28.64
C ARG A 187 10.72 -1.31 27.87
N LYS A 188 10.77 -1.01 26.57
CA LYS A 188 12.01 -1.09 25.78
C LYS A 188 13.09 -0.18 26.35
N ASN A 189 12.75 1.07 26.66
CA ASN A 189 13.69 2.03 27.25
C ASN A 189 14.13 1.64 28.67
N GLU A 190 13.27 1.01 29.46
CA GLU A 190 13.61 0.49 30.78
C GLU A 190 14.57 -0.71 30.70
N ILE A 191 14.34 -1.63 29.76
CA ILE A 191 15.25 -2.75 29.51
C ILE A 191 16.61 -2.25 29.02
N ALA A 192 16.63 -1.31 28.06
CA ALA A 192 17.86 -0.72 27.55
C ALA A 192 18.68 -0.04 28.66
N ARG A 193 18.02 0.73 29.54
CA ARG A 193 18.68 1.34 30.70
C ARG A 193 19.27 0.30 31.64
N LYS A 194 18.50 -0.75 31.97
CA LYS A 194 18.97 -1.81 32.85
C LYS A 194 20.17 -2.57 32.27
N ILE A 195 20.24 -2.71 30.95
CA ILE A 195 21.41 -3.30 30.29
C ILE A 195 22.62 -2.37 30.38
N GLN A 196 22.42 -1.06 30.18
CA GLN A 196 23.49 -0.09 30.36
C GLN A 196 24.01 -0.09 31.81
N ASP A 197 23.10 -0.06 32.80
CA ASP A 197 23.47 -0.11 34.21
C ASP A 197 24.31 -1.37 34.54
N MET A 198 23.99 -2.53 33.93
CA MET A 198 24.78 -3.76 34.13
C MET A 198 26.14 -3.73 33.42
N LEU A 199 26.24 -3.04 32.27
CA LEU A 199 27.52 -2.87 31.57
C LEU A 199 28.43 -1.92 32.34
N ASP A 200 27.88 -0.82 32.85
CA ASP A 200 28.63 0.16 33.64
C ASP A 200 29.16 -0.46 34.94
N THR A 201 28.43 -1.40 35.58
CA THR A 201 28.93 -2.11 36.77
C THR A 201 30.06 -3.10 36.51
N LEU A 202 30.25 -3.55 35.26
CA LEU A 202 31.33 -4.49 34.92
C LEU A 202 32.65 -3.76 34.65
N ASP A 203 32.61 -2.48 34.25
CA ASP A 203 33.82 -1.68 34.00
C ASP A 203 34.47 -1.19 35.31
N ASP A 204 33.75 -1.18 36.43
CA ASP A 204 34.25 -0.70 37.73
C ASP A 204 34.93 -1.81 38.60
N GLU A 205 34.83 -3.10 38.25
CA GLU A 205 35.33 -4.20 39.10
C GLU A 205 36.79 -4.63 38.83
N ASP A 206 37.48 -4.07 37.82
CA ASP A 206 38.81 -4.54 37.38
C ASP A 206 40.02 -3.65 37.78
N GLU A 207 39.82 -2.50 38.45
CA GLU A 207 40.91 -1.53 38.66
C GLU A 207 41.69 -1.60 40.00
N ASP A 208 41.22 -2.28 41.05
CA ASP A 208 41.78 -2.04 42.41
C ASP A 208 42.61 -3.16 43.07
N ASP A 209 42.67 -4.38 42.53
CA ASP A 209 43.25 -5.53 43.27
C ASP A 209 44.72 -5.90 42.95
N TYR A 210 45.33 -5.31 41.92
CA TYR A 210 46.70 -5.66 41.52
C TYR A 210 47.81 -4.93 42.31
N ASP A 211 47.53 -3.73 42.82
CA ASP A 211 48.51 -2.92 43.56
C ASP A 211 48.76 -3.47 44.98
N ALA A 212 47.72 -3.98 45.65
CA ALA A 212 47.84 -4.56 47.00
C ALA A 212 48.62 -5.88 47.01
N ALA A 213 48.52 -6.68 45.94
CA ALA A 213 49.14 -8.00 45.86
C ALA A 213 50.67 -7.93 45.70
N MET A 214 51.19 -6.93 44.98
CA MET A 214 52.63 -6.81 44.72
C MET A 214 53.41 -6.22 45.91
N ASP A 215 52.80 -5.26 46.61
CA ASP A 215 53.37 -4.72 47.85
C ASP A 215 53.47 -5.79 48.95
N GLN A 216 52.52 -6.73 49.01
CA GLN A 216 52.63 -7.91 49.88
C GLN A 216 53.80 -8.85 49.51
N ILE A 217 54.13 -8.98 48.22
CA ILE A 217 55.25 -9.81 47.77
C ILE A 217 56.59 -9.15 48.12
N ILE A 218 56.71 -7.83 47.94
CA ILE A 218 57.91 -7.07 48.31
C ILE A 218 58.12 -7.08 49.83
N LEU A 219 57.05 -6.95 50.62
CA LEU A 219 57.08 -7.10 52.08
C LEU A 219 57.51 -8.52 52.52
N ARG A 220 57.07 -9.58 51.81
CA ARG A 220 57.52 -10.96 52.10
C ARG A 220 58.98 -11.20 51.76
N VAL A 221 59.52 -10.56 50.73
CA VAL A 221 60.95 -10.65 50.36
C VAL A 221 61.84 -9.84 51.31
N GLN A 222 61.31 -8.79 51.94
CA GLN A 222 62.05 -7.99 52.94
C GLN A 222 61.95 -8.49 54.37
N GLN A 223 61.11 -9.49 54.69
CA GLN A 223 61.10 -10.05 56.05
C GLN A 223 62.40 -10.83 56.29
N PRO A 224 63.26 -10.38 57.23
CA PRO A 224 64.40 -11.18 57.64
C PRO A 224 63.84 -12.42 58.33
N SER A 225 64.14 -13.60 57.81
CA SER A 225 64.00 -14.86 58.53
C SER A 225 64.60 -14.65 59.93
N LYS A 226 63.79 -14.80 60.98
CA LYS A 226 64.21 -14.66 62.37
C LYS A 226 65.23 -15.73 62.74
N ILE A 227 66.47 -15.55 62.30
CA ILE A 227 67.67 -16.14 62.87
C ILE A 227 68.76 -15.08 62.70
N THR A 228 68.93 -14.23 63.70
CA THR A 228 70.17 -13.49 63.87
C THR A 228 70.64 -13.67 65.30
N THR A 229 71.64 -14.53 65.47
CA THR A 229 72.74 -14.22 66.37
C THR A 229 73.71 -13.32 65.61
N SER A 230 73.93 -12.14 66.18
CA SER A 230 75.08 -11.23 66.01
C SER A 230 75.51 -10.69 64.64
N GLN A 231 75.42 -9.35 64.58
CA GLN A 231 76.47 -8.38 64.19
C GLN A 231 76.80 -8.14 62.71
N ASN A 232 76.34 -6.96 62.26
CA ASN A 232 77.14 -5.90 61.65
C ASN A 232 78.30 -6.29 60.73
N GLU A 233 77.97 -6.72 59.52
CA GLU A 233 78.69 -6.27 58.32
C GLU A 233 77.66 -5.61 57.42
N ILE A 234 77.75 -4.29 57.24
CA ILE A 234 76.95 -3.58 56.26
C ILE A 234 77.43 -4.08 54.89
N ASP A 235 76.59 -4.88 54.22
CA ASP A 235 76.84 -5.40 52.88
C ASP A 235 76.67 -4.28 51.84
N TRP A 236 77.68 -3.39 51.78
CA TRP A 236 77.76 -2.29 50.82
C TRP A 236 77.70 -2.78 49.36
N ARG A 237 78.00 -4.06 49.09
CA ARG A 237 77.92 -4.64 47.75
C ARG A 237 76.49 -5.04 47.41
N GLY A 238 75.76 -5.64 48.35
CA GLY A 238 74.34 -5.96 48.21
C GLY A 238 73.46 -4.72 48.04
N GLU A 239 73.72 -3.67 48.81
CA GLU A 239 72.95 -2.41 48.71
C GLU A 239 73.21 -1.68 47.39
N HIS A 240 74.45 -1.66 46.90
CA HIS A 240 74.77 -1.01 45.63
C HIS A 240 74.18 -1.75 44.42
N VAL A 241 74.24 -3.08 44.42
CA VAL A 241 73.59 -3.91 43.38
C VAL A 241 72.06 -3.77 43.45
N SER A 242 71.48 -3.73 44.64
CA SER A 242 70.03 -3.52 44.83
C SER A 242 69.56 -2.17 44.28
N ASN A 243 70.32 -1.10 44.50
CA ASN A 243 69.98 0.22 43.97
C ASN A 243 70.09 0.26 42.43
N ILE A 244 71.09 -0.40 41.83
CA ILE A 244 71.21 -0.52 40.37
C ILE A 244 70.03 -1.30 39.78
N VAL A 245 69.64 -2.43 40.39
CA VAL A 245 68.48 -3.22 39.94
C VAL A 245 67.19 -2.41 40.06
N ARG A 246 67.00 -1.68 41.17
CA ARG A 246 65.83 -0.83 41.39
C ARG A 246 65.75 0.30 40.37
N ASP A 247 66.88 0.93 40.04
CA ASP A 247 66.92 1.99 39.03
C ASP A 247 66.69 1.44 37.61
N CYS A 248 67.22 0.25 37.29
CA CYS A 248 66.93 -0.43 36.02
C CYS A 248 65.43 -0.79 35.90
N GLN A 249 64.81 -1.31 36.96
CA GLN A 249 63.39 -1.60 37.00
C GLN A 249 62.54 -0.34 36.88
N ARG A 250 62.93 0.76 37.54
CA ARG A 250 62.25 2.06 37.43
C ARG A 250 62.30 2.58 35.99
N LYS A 251 63.49 2.58 35.37
CA LYS A 251 63.66 2.99 33.97
C LYS A 251 62.87 2.12 32.99
N PHE A 252 62.75 0.81 33.27
CA PHE A 252 61.95 -0.08 32.44
C PHE A 252 60.45 0.21 32.55
N ARG A 253 59.93 0.42 33.78
CA ARG A 253 58.54 0.83 34.00
C ARG A 253 58.21 2.19 33.39
N GLU A 254 59.16 3.13 33.48
CA GLU A 254 58.99 4.47 32.90
C GLU A 254 58.94 4.42 31.36
N LYS A 255 59.76 3.57 30.73
CA LYS A 255 59.66 3.28 29.29
C LYS A 255 58.34 2.61 28.91
N LEU A 256 57.88 1.63 29.69
CA LEU A 256 56.57 0.99 29.45
C LEU A 256 55.42 2.01 29.57
N LYS A 257 55.49 2.91 30.56
CA LYS A 257 54.49 3.98 30.73
C LYS A 257 54.49 4.93 29.54
N GLN A 258 55.68 5.37 29.10
CA GLN A 258 55.81 6.22 27.90
C GLN A 258 55.28 5.54 26.64
N GLN A 259 55.57 4.25 26.44
CA GLN A 259 55.06 3.49 25.30
C GLN A 259 53.54 3.32 25.34
N LYS A 260 52.97 3.05 26.52
CA LYS A 260 51.51 2.99 26.71
C LYS A 260 50.87 4.34 26.36
N GLU A 261 51.40 5.43 26.89
CA GLU A 261 50.87 6.78 26.66
C GLU A 261 51.00 7.22 25.20
N GLU A 262 52.11 6.93 24.52
CA GLU A 262 52.28 7.20 23.10
C GLU A 262 51.31 6.38 22.24
N LEU A 263 51.08 5.11 22.60
CA LEU A 263 50.14 4.24 21.89
C LEU A 263 48.69 4.68 22.10
N THR A 264 48.31 5.01 23.34
CA THR A 264 46.98 5.56 23.65
C THR A 264 46.73 6.86 22.88
N LYS A 265 47.72 7.75 22.82
CA LYS A 265 47.60 9.01 22.06
C LYS A 265 47.42 8.77 20.56
N LYS A 266 48.15 7.81 19.97
CA LYS A 266 47.97 7.43 18.55
C LYS A 266 46.58 6.87 18.29
N PHE A 267 46.08 5.99 19.17
CA PHE A 267 44.73 5.46 19.05
C PHE A 267 43.65 6.54 19.20
N GLU A 268 43.81 7.49 20.12
CA GLU A 268 42.86 8.61 20.27
C GLU A 268 42.85 9.52 19.02
N GLU A 269 44.02 9.77 18.42
CA GLU A 269 44.12 10.54 17.18
C GLU A 269 43.48 9.80 16.00
N GLU A 270 43.72 8.49 15.87
CA GLU A 270 43.13 7.64 14.83
C GLU A 270 41.60 7.53 14.97
N ILE A 271 41.09 7.37 16.20
CA ILE A 271 39.64 7.38 16.47
C ILE A 271 39.03 8.74 16.10
N LYS A 272 39.68 9.85 16.45
CA LYS A 272 39.18 11.19 16.06
C LYS A 272 39.09 11.37 14.56
N ILE A 273 40.08 10.86 13.81
CA ILE A 273 40.08 10.90 12.34
C ILE A 273 38.94 10.04 11.79
N ALA A 274 38.82 8.78 12.23
CA ALA A 274 37.78 7.87 11.77
C ALA A 274 36.36 8.38 12.07
N VAL A 275 36.15 8.99 13.24
CA VAL A 275 34.88 9.62 13.60
C VAL A 275 34.58 10.82 12.72
N GLN A 276 35.58 11.65 12.41
CA GLN A 276 35.38 12.80 11.53
C GLN A 276 35.08 12.36 10.08
N GLU A 277 35.78 11.36 9.56
CA GLU A 277 35.52 10.80 8.22
C GLU A 277 34.11 10.19 8.13
N ALA A 278 33.69 9.44 9.16
CA ALA A 278 32.33 8.89 9.21
C ALA A 278 31.26 9.99 9.24
N ARG A 279 31.53 11.10 9.95
CA ARG A 279 30.64 12.26 10.00
C ARG A 279 30.54 12.96 8.65
N ASP A 280 31.67 13.19 7.99
CA ASP A 280 31.71 13.85 6.67
C ASP A 280 30.95 13.01 5.61
N VAL A 281 31.07 11.67 5.67
CA VAL A 281 30.28 10.76 4.82
C VAL A 281 28.79 10.81 5.14
N ALA A 282 28.42 10.90 6.41
CA ALA A 282 27.02 11.01 6.83
C ALA A 282 26.40 12.35 6.38
N ASP A 283 27.13 13.45 6.53
CA ASP A 283 26.71 14.78 6.11
C ASP A 283 26.56 14.84 4.58
N GLN A 284 27.47 14.23 3.82
CA GLN A 284 27.34 14.14 2.35
C GLN A 284 26.11 13.33 1.93
N LYS A 285 25.87 12.17 2.54
CA LYS A 285 24.67 11.35 2.26
C LYS A 285 23.38 12.11 2.58
N LEU A 286 23.39 12.93 3.63
CA LEU A 286 22.24 13.74 4.02
C LEU A 286 21.95 14.83 2.99
N VAL A 287 22.98 15.47 2.43
CA VAL A 287 22.83 16.44 1.33
C VAL A 287 22.29 15.76 0.08
N ASP A 288 22.80 14.58 -0.30
CA ASP A 288 22.35 13.85 -1.47
C ASP A 288 20.86 13.45 -1.34
N LEU A 289 20.45 12.96 -0.16
CA LEU A 289 19.05 12.64 0.14
C LEU A 289 18.14 13.87 0.11
N GLN A 290 18.61 15.03 0.58
CA GLN A 290 17.86 16.28 0.49
C GLN A 290 17.64 16.70 -0.96
N LEU A 291 18.68 16.57 -1.80
CA LEU A 291 18.61 16.92 -3.21
C LEU A 291 17.70 15.97 -4.00
N GLU A 292 17.73 14.68 -3.68
CA GLU A 292 16.79 13.68 -4.24
C GLU A 292 15.35 13.99 -3.82
N HIS A 293 15.11 14.28 -2.53
CA HIS A 293 13.78 14.63 -2.04
C HIS A 293 13.24 15.91 -2.68
N GLU A 294 14.08 16.93 -2.90
CA GLU A 294 13.70 18.14 -3.61
C GLU A 294 13.40 17.88 -5.09
N GLY A 295 14.19 17.01 -5.74
CA GLY A 295 13.92 16.54 -7.10
C GLY A 295 12.58 15.83 -7.22
N VAL A 296 12.30 14.87 -6.33
CA VAL A 296 11.02 14.16 -6.26
C VAL A 296 9.86 15.13 -6.00
N LYS A 297 10.02 16.05 -5.05
CA LYS A 297 9.02 17.08 -4.76
C LYS A 297 8.69 17.92 -6.01
N LYS A 298 9.70 18.35 -6.75
CA LYS A 298 9.51 19.11 -8.00
C LYS A 298 8.71 18.31 -9.04
N THR A 299 9.00 17.02 -9.20
CA THR A 299 8.23 16.16 -10.13
C THR A 299 6.76 16.00 -9.72
N TYR A 300 6.48 15.91 -8.41
CA TYR A 300 5.11 15.88 -7.91
C TYR A 300 4.38 17.22 -8.15
N ASP A 301 5.05 18.35 -7.90
CA ASP A 301 4.47 19.68 -8.14
C ASP A 301 4.15 19.88 -9.64
N GLU A 302 5.05 19.46 -10.54
CA GLU A 302 4.83 19.48 -12.00
C GLU A 302 3.64 18.59 -12.41
N THR A 303 3.51 17.40 -11.82
CA THR A 303 2.38 16.48 -12.08
C THR A 303 1.06 17.06 -11.59
N ILE A 304 1.05 17.67 -10.40
CA ILE A 304 -0.15 18.32 -9.85
C ILE A 304 -0.58 19.49 -10.73
N GLU A 305 0.37 20.29 -11.22
CA GLU A 305 0.07 21.40 -12.11
C GLU A 305 -0.47 20.93 -13.47
N GLY A 306 0.09 19.86 -14.04
CA GLY A 306 -0.45 19.21 -15.24
C GLY A 306 -1.90 18.75 -15.04
N MET A 307 -2.20 18.07 -13.93
CA MET A 307 -3.58 17.66 -13.62
C MET A 307 -4.55 18.84 -13.44
N LYS A 308 -4.09 19.98 -12.93
CA LYS A 308 -4.94 21.19 -12.86
C LYS A 308 -5.23 21.74 -14.24
N GLN A 309 -4.23 21.80 -15.11
CA GLN A 309 -4.39 22.25 -16.50
C GLN A 309 -5.38 21.35 -17.24
N ASP A 310 -5.26 20.03 -17.11
CA ASP A 310 -6.19 19.06 -17.71
C ASP A 310 -7.63 19.25 -17.21
N ARG A 311 -7.81 19.51 -15.90
CA ARG A 311 -9.13 19.84 -15.35
C ARG A 311 -9.70 21.11 -15.94
N THR A 312 -8.90 22.18 -16.04
CA THR A 312 -9.36 23.44 -16.63
C THR A 312 -9.74 23.29 -18.10
N HIS A 313 -9.00 22.47 -18.86
CA HIS A 313 -9.35 22.14 -20.24
C HIS A 313 -10.65 21.33 -20.32
N SER A 314 -10.78 20.28 -19.51
CA SER A 314 -12.00 19.46 -19.48
C SER A 314 -13.24 20.26 -19.07
N ASP A 315 -13.11 21.17 -18.11
CA ASP A 315 -14.22 22.02 -17.69
C ASP A 315 -14.58 23.06 -18.76
N ALA A 316 -13.60 23.63 -19.46
CA ALA A 316 -13.85 24.51 -20.61
C ALA A 316 -14.56 23.77 -21.76
N GLU A 317 -14.21 22.52 -22.03
CA GLU A 317 -14.87 21.68 -23.05
C GLU A 317 -16.32 21.34 -22.67
N LYS A 318 -16.58 21.04 -21.39
CA LYS A 318 -17.95 20.85 -20.88
C LYS A 318 -18.76 22.13 -21.00
N ASP A 319 -18.21 23.27 -20.62
CA ASP A 319 -18.91 24.56 -20.72
C ASP A 319 -19.21 24.94 -22.18
N ALA A 320 -18.31 24.63 -23.11
CA ALA A 320 -18.56 24.77 -24.54
C ALA A 320 -19.71 23.87 -25.00
N SER A 321 -19.68 22.58 -24.63
CA SER A 321 -20.75 21.62 -24.95
C SER A 321 -22.11 22.03 -24.37
N ILE A 322 -22.14 22.53 -23.13
CA ILE A 322 -23.36 23.03 -22.49
C ILE A 322 -23.90 24.24 -23.26
N ARG A 323 -23.03 25.15 -23.71
CA ARG A 323 -23.43 26.32 -24.49
C ARG A 323 -24.05 25.92 -25.83
N ASP A 324 -23.45 24.95 -26.53
CA ASP A 324 -23.96 24.47 -27.80
C ASP A 324 -25.32 23.77 -27.66
N LEU A 325 -25.46 22.91 -26.64
CA LEU A 325 -26.74 22.24 -26.33
C LEU A 325 -27.84 23.23 -25.95
N ASN A 326 -27.51 24.27 -25.17
CA ASN A 326 -28.48 25.32 -24.84
C ASN A 326 -28.88 26.11 -26.09
N GLY A 327 -27.93 26.41 -26.98
CA GLY A 327 -28.23 27.05 -28.27
C GLY A 327 -29.17 26.20 -29.14
N GLU A 328 -28.96 24.89 -29.20
CA GLU A 328 -29.87 23.97 -29.91
C GLU A 328 -31.26 23.91 -29.27
N LEU A 329 -31.31 23.87 -27.94
CA LEU A 329 -32.57 23.86 -27.19
C LEU A 329 -33.36 25.14 -27.44
N ASP A 330 -32.73 26.31 -27.36
CA ASP A 330 -33.37 27.61 -27.62
C ASP A 330 -33.91 27.67 -29.06
N ALA A 331 -33.15 27.17 -30.04
CA ALA A 331 -33.61 27.10 -31.43
C ALA A 331 -34.86 26.21 -31.57
N LYS A 332 -34.90 25.05 -30.88
CA LYS A 332 -36.07 24.16 -30.87
C LYS A 332 -37.27 24.79 -30.16
N VAL A 333 -37.06 25.50 -29.05
CA VAL A 333 -38.12 26.23 -28.33
C VAL A 333 -38.73 27.30 -29.23
N GLN A 334 -37.91 28.12 -29.90
CA GLN A 334 -38.41 29.13 -30.84
C GLN A 334 -39.17 28.52 -32.02
N ALA A 335 -38.70 27.38 -32.55
CA ALA A 335 -39.40 26.67 -33.62
C ALA A 335 -40.77 26.15 -33.14
N LEU A 336 -40.84 25.62 -31.91
CA LEU A 336 -42.07 25.16 -31.31
C LEU A 336 -43.06 26.30 -31.06
N GLU A 337 -42.60 27.44 -30.52
CA GLU A 337 -43.44 28.63 -30.31
C GLU A 337 -44.04 29.14 -31.63
N LYS A 338 -43.24 29.17 -32.70
CA LYS A 338 -43.72 29.52 -34.05
C LYS A 338 -44.78 28.54 -34.56
N ALA A 339 -44.55 27.24 -34.36
CA ALA A 339 -45.51 26.20 -34.74
C ALA A 339 -46.82 26.33 -33.96
N CYS A 340 -46.76 26.53 -32.64
CA CYS A 340 -47.92 26.75 -31.79
C CYS A 340 -48.72 28.00 -32.22
N SER A 341 -48.04 29.13 -32.47
CA SER A 341 -48.69 30.34 -32.97
C SER A 341 -49.38 30.12 -34.33
N SER A 342 -48.76 29.33 -35.22
CA SER A 342 -49.37 28.96 -36.49
C SER A 342 -50.63 28.11 -36.31
N VAL A 343 -50.60 27.14 -35.38
CA VAL A 343 -51.75 26.29 -35.06
C VAL A 343 -52.89 27.10 -34.44
N GLU A 344 -52.59 28.06 -33.57
CA GLU A 344 -53.60 28.95 -32.99
C GLU A 344 -54.28 29.82 -34.06
N LYS A 345 -53.51 30.36 -35.02
CA LYS A 345 -54.06 31.09 -36.17
C LYS A 345 -54.98 30.21 -37.01
N GLU A 346 -54.54 29.00 -37.33
CA GLU A 346 -55.33 28.01 -38.08
C GLU A 346 -56.63 27.66 -37.35
N LYS A 347 -56.58 27.44 -36.02
CA LYS A 347 -57.78 27.21 -35.20
C LYS A 347 -58.74 28.41 -35.27
N GLY A 348 -58.21 29.64 -35.26
CA GLY A 348 -58.99 30.85 -35.45
C GLY A 348 -59.65 30.94 -36.83
N PHE A 349 -58.95 30.54 -37.90
CA PHE A 349 -59.52 30.46 -39.24
C PHE A 349 -60.62 29.41 -39.35
N ARG A 350 -60.41 28.20 -38.80
CA ARG A 350 -61.42 27.15 -38.78
C ARG A 350 -62.69 27.57 -38.06
N LYS A 351 -62.55 28.23 -36.91
CA LYS A 351 -63.71 28.75 -36.18
C LYS A 351 -64.50 29.77 -37.03
N LYS A 352 -63.82 30.71 -37.68
CA LYS A 352 -64.49 31.68 -38.57
C LYS A 352 -65.18 31.01 -39.75
N LEU A 353 -64.59 29.95 -40.29
CA LEU A 353 -65.19 29.18 -41.38
C LEU A 353 -66.45 28.43 -40.91
N GLU A 354 -66.39 27.81 -39.72
CA GLU A 354 -67.51 27.15 -39.07
C GLU A 354 -68.66 28.14 -38.81
N ASP A 355 -68.36 29.30 -38.21
CA ASP A 355 -69.34 30.38 -38.00
C ASP A 355 -69.98 30.84 -39.33
N ALA A 356 -69.20 30.94 -40.41
CA ALA A 356 -69.70 31.34 -41.73
C ALA A 356 -70.59 30.27 -42.38
N LEU A 357 -70.25 28.98 -42.21
CA LEU A 357 -71.06 27.86 -42.69
C LEU A 357 -72.40 27.79 -41.95
N ASP A 358 -72.41 28.05 -40.63
CA ASP A 358 -73.64 28.09 -39.83
C ASP A 358 -74.57 29.22 -40.31
N VAL A 359 -74.03 30.42 -40.56
CA VAL A 359 -74.81 31.53 -41.12
C VAL A 359 -75.36 31.18 -42.50
N LEU A 360 -74.54 30.58 -43.37
CA LEU A 360 -74.98 30.12 -44.69
C LEU A 360 -76.12 29.10 -44.59
N HIS A 361 -75.96 28.10 -43.72
CA HIS A 361 -76.98 27.07 -43.49
C HIS A 361 -78.30 27.69 -43.00
N GLN A 362 -78.21 28.63 -42.06
CA GLN A 362 -79.38 29.35 -41.54
C GLN A 362 -80.09 30.15 -42.65
N THR A 363 -79.35 30.93 -43.45
CA THR A 363 -79.94 31.65 -44.59
C THR A 363 -80.51 30.74 -45.67
N GLU A 364 -79.91 29.56 -45.89
CA GLU A 364 -80.46 28.57 -46.82
C GLU A 364 -81.78 28.00 -46.30
N MET A 365 -81.88 27.71 -45.00
CA MET A 365 -83.10 27.27 -44.36
C MET A 365 -84.21 28.31 -44.44
N GLU A 366 -83.88 29.59 -44.19
CA GLU A 366 -84.82 30.71 -44.35
C GLU A 366 -85.32 30.82 -45.80
N ARG A 367 -84.41 30.80 -46.80
CA ARG A 367 -84.81 30.81 -48.22
C ARG A 367 -85.68 29.62 -48.60
N LYS A 368 -85.38 28.42 -48.09
CA LYS A 368 -86.20 27.22 -48.35
C LYS A 368 -87.60 27.39 -47.77
N GLN A 369 -87.71 27.99 -46.59
CA GLN A 369 -88.99 28.26 -45.96
C GLN A 369 -89.79 29.33 -46.72
N GLU A 370 -89.16 30.46 -47.07
CA GLU A 370 -89.78 31.50 -47.91
C GLU A 370 -90.26 30.93 -49.26
N LEU A 371 -89.44 30.10 -49.91
CA LEU A 371 -89.82 29.44 -51.17
C LEU A 371 -91.01 28.50 -50.99
N ALA A 372 -91.07 27.76 -49.87
CA ALA A 372 -92.19 26.89 -49.54
C ALA A 372 -93.48 27.70 -49.30
N GLU A 373 -93.39 28.85 -48.63
CA GLU A 373 -94.50 29.79 -48.41
C GLU A 373 -95.01 30.36 -49.75
N VAL A 374 -94.11 30.86 -50.60
CA VAL A 374 -94.45 31.36 -51.95
C VAL A 374 -95.09 30.26 -52.79
N LYS A 375 -94.55 29.03 -52.76
CA LYS A 375 -95.12 27.88 -53.48
C LYS A 375 -96.52 27.55 -52.99
N ALA A 376 -96.74 27.56 -51.67
CA ALA A 376 -98.05 27.31 -51.08
C ALA A 376 -99.06 28.42 -51.44
N GLU A 377 -98.63 29.68 -51.48
CA GLU A 377 -99.46 30.82 -51.88
C GLU A 377 -99.80 30.79 -53.37
N LEU A 378 -98.85 30.47 -54.23
CA LEU A 378 -99.09 30.24 -55.66
C LEU A 378 -100.11 29.11 -55.86
N GLN A 379 -99.99 28.01 -55.12
CA GLN A 379 -100.92 26.88 -55.20
C GLN A 379 -102.33 27.25 -54.73
N ARG A 380 -102.47 28.07 -53.68
CA ARG A 380 -103.77 28.64 -53.27
C ARG A 380 -104.36 29.53 -54.36
N ASN A 381 -103.55 30.39 -54.98
CA ASN A 381 -104.01 31.29 -56.04
C ASN A 381 -104.45 30.50 -57.29
N LEU A 382 -103.74 29.42 -57.65
CA LEU A 382 -104.14 28.49 -58.72
C LEU A 382 -105.46 27.78 -58.41
N GLN A 383 -105.67 27.33 -57.17
CA GLN A 383 -106.95 26.75 -56.73
C GLN A 383 -108.11 27.77 -56.77
N GLN A 384 -107.83 29.04 -56.47
CA GLN A 384 -108.81 30.14 -56.59
C GLN A 384 -109.11 30.51 -58.06
N GLN A 385 -108.15 30.34 -58.98
CA GLN A 385 -108.38 30.53 -60.41
C GLN A 385 -109.14 29.36 -61.04
N HIS A 386 -108.90 28.12 -60.61
CA HIS A 386 -109.68 26.94 -61.04
C HIS A 386 -111.15 26.98 -60.58
N THR A 387 -111.48 27.74 -59.53
CA THR A 387 -112.88 27.97 -59.13
C THR A 387 -113.57 29.09 -59.91
N ARG A 388 -112.88 29.76 -60.86
CA ARG A 388 -113.41 30.90 -61.62
C ARG A 388 -113.40 30.76 -63.16
N SER A 389 -112.96 29.62 -63.70
CA SER A 389 -112.99 29.35 -65.16
C SER A 389 -113.43 27.91 -65.45
N THR A 390 -114.72 27.74 -65.74
CA THR A 390 -115.25 26.67 -66.59
C THR A 390 -115.04 27.05 -68.06
N THR A 391 -114.31 26.26 -68.85
CA THR A 391 -114.69 25.67 -70.16
C THR A 391 -113.49 25.21 -71.03
N THR A 392 -113.61 23.95 -71.47
CA THR A 392 -113.25 23.31 -72.76
C THR A 392 -111.81 23.21 -73.30
N ASP A 393 -111.40 21.93 -73.41
CA ASP A 393 -110.93 21.17 -74.58
C ASP A 393 -109.52 21.32 -75.18
N ASP A 394 -108.85 20.16 -75.18
CA ASP A 394 -108.08 19.48 -76.24
C ASP A 394 -107.06 20.25 -77.09
N THR A 395 -105.82 19.75 -77.20
CA THR A 395 -105.37 18.79 -78.24
C THR A 395 -103.82 18.72 -78.30
N GLU A 396 -103.30 17.48 -78.19
CA GLU A 396 -102.10 16.82 -78.77
C GLU A 396 -100.72 17.46 -79.04
N ASN A 397 -99.73 16.54 -78.95
CA ASN A 397 -98.38 16.48 -79.56
C ASN A 397 -97.29 17.35 -78.89
N THR A 398 -96.07 16.86 -78.64
CA THR A 398 -95.24 15.99 -79.47
C THR A 398 -94.07 15.41 -78.64
N ASP A 399 -93.57 14.26 -79.09
CA ASP A 399 -92.33 13.57 -78.69
C ASP A 399 -91.10 14.46 -78.45
N CYS A 400 -90.21 14.01 -77.55
CA CYS A 400 -88.82 13.67 -77.89
C CYS A 400 -88.08 12.97 -76.72
N ASP A 401 -87.56 11.79 -77.04
CA ASP A 401 -86.54 11.02 -76.32
C ASP A 401 -85.24 11.79 -76.05
N THR A 402 -84.56 11.50 -74.93
CA THR A 402 -83.16 11.01 -74.84
C THR A 402 -82.74 10.88 -73.36
N VAL A 403 -82.49 9.66 -72.83
CA VAL A 403 -81.18 8.97 -72.65
C VAL A 403 -80.22 9.71 -71.67
N THR A 404 -79.37 9.16 -70.79
CA THR A 404 -79.10 7.89 -70.07
C THR A 404 -77.79 8.16 -69.27
N GLU A 405 -77.67 7.64 -68.04
CA GLU A 405 -76.46 7.23 -67.28
C GLU A 405 -75.15 8.07 -67.15
N GLY A 406 -74.48 7.81 -66.01
CA GLY A 406 -73.01 7.82 -65.88
C GLY A 406 -72.50 8.86 -64.87
N SER A 407 -72.35 8.56 -63.58
CA SER A 407 -71.19 7.86 -62.99
C SER A 407 -69.86 8.22 -63.65
N GLN A 408 -68.96 8.91 -62.94
CA GLN A 408 -67.63 8.38 -62.65
C GLN A 408 -66.85 9.22 -61.62
N TYR A 409 -66.46 8.53 -60.56
CA TYR A 409 -65.26 8.72 -59.77
C TYR A 409 -64.03 8.89 -60.67
N THR A 410 -63.07 9.73 -60.29
CA THR A 410 -61.68 9.27 -60.10
C THR A 410 -60.84 10.28 -59.29
N PRO A 411 -59.99 9.78 -58.37
CA PRO A 411 -59.01 10.54 -57.62
C PRO A 411 -57.68 10.60 -58.38
N THR A 412 -56.97 11.72 -58.32
CA THR A 412 -55.54 11.75 -58.64
C THR A 412 -54.75 11.76 -57.34
N GLY A 413 -54.34 10.57 -56.93
CA GLY A 413 -53.11 10.40 -56.18
C GLY A 413 -51.93 10.59 -57.13
N SER A 414 -50.92 11.34 -56.70
CA SER A 414 -49.57 11.26 -57.27
C SER A 414 -48.60 11.07 -56.12
N THR A 415 -48.11 9.85 -56.03
CA THR A 415 -46.93 9.43 -55.30
C THR A 415 -45.72 9.71 -56.18
N ILE A 416 -44.70 10.36 -55.63
CA ILE A 416 -43.32 10.17 -56.09
C ILE A 416 -42.49 9.82 -54.85
N ASP A 417 -41.91 8.63 -54.95
CA ASP A 417 -41.00 7.96 -54.03
C ASP A 417 -39.57 8.04 -54.62
N GLY A 418 -38.56 7.80 -53.78
CA GLY A 418 -37.18 7.49 -54.20
C GLY A 418 -36.18 8.63 -54.03
N SER A 419 -35.43 8.73 -52.92
CA SER A 419 -34.27 7.90 -52.52
C SER A 419 -32.98 8.25 -53.26
N THR A 420 -31.94 8.73 -52.54
CA THR A 420 -30.65 8.03 -52.31
C THR A 420 -29.55 8.94 -51.72
N THR A 421 -29.09 8.53 -50.52
CA THR A 421 -27.71 8.35 -50.00
C THR A 421 -26.47 9.17 -50.45
N SER A 422 -25.64 9.41 -49.42
CA SER A 422 -24.16 9.58 -49.37
C SER A 422 -23.61 10.98 -49.76
N THR A 423 -22.61 11.59 -49.12
CA THR A 423 -21.45 11.07 -48.37
C THR A 423 -20.79 12.19 -47.52
N VAL A 424 -20.03 11.73 -46.52
CA VAL A 424 -19.03 12.36 -45.63
C VAL A 424 -18.02 13.35 -46.27
N TYR A 425 -17.67 14.41 -45.52
CA TYR A 425 -16.34 15.02 -45.28
C TYR A 425 -16.50 15.87 -43.98
N GLY A 426 -15.66 15.90 -42.94
CA GLY A 426 -14.25 15.52 -42.77
C GLY A 426 -13.37 16.78 -42.69
N GLY A 427 -12.85 17.10 -41.49
CA GLY A 427 -11.78 18.09 -41.22
C GLY A 427 -12.27 19.37 -40.52
N GLU A 428 -11.71 19.84 -39.40
CA GLU A 428 -10.44 19.58 -38.68
C GLU A 428 -10.65 19.37 -37.18
#